data_AF-A0A3P1SAZ5-F1
#
_entry.id   AF-A0A3P1SAZ5-F1
#
_cell.length_a   1.000
_cell.length_b   1.000
_cell.length_c   1.000
_cell.angle_alpha   90.00
_cell.angle_beta   90.00
_cell.angle_gamma   90.00
#
_symmetry.space_group_name_H-M   'P 1'
#
loop_
_entity.id
_entity.type
_entity.pdbx_description
1 polymer ?
#
loop_
_entity_poly.entity_id
_entity_poly.type
_entity_poly.pdbx_seq_one_letter_code
_entity_poly.pdbx_strand_id
1 'polypeptide(L)'
;MTRQEVRDCLHEGLSRCGFRRRGYEWVWESPQVRWRVFLDRLPFGNRVAVEVFGGLRDEGFMDGYHTLTGSSFPLRADAGALRLNTQESLHTLCFLDQGEMSDERRGQAFTHVGGALGEYLTGLSSTEALIESYALGHLRGRFSVNGLLRDMLNAELVRRDLPIPPDGLKPWKRPGSGQVKLPVILMPDGV
;
A
#
# COMPACT_ATOMS: atom_id res chain seq x y z
N MET A 1 19.76 6.05 7.24
CA MET A 1 19.40 5.42 5.96
C MET A 1 18.75 6.43 5.01
N THR A 2 19.00 6.34 3.71
CA THR A 2 18.45 7.19 2.64
C THR A 2 17.30 6.51 1.90
N ARG A 3 16.46 7.28 1.20
CA ARG A 3 15.40 6.71 0.33
C ARG A 3 15.95 5.78 -0.76
N GLN A 4 17.17 6.04 -1.26
CA GLN A 4 17.78 5.20 -2.29
C GLN A 4 18.18 3.83 -1.72
N GLU A 5 18.74 3.81 -0.51
CA GLU A 5 19.05 2.57 0.19
C GLU A 5 17.78 1.76 0.45
N VAL A 6 16.69 2.42 0.91
CA VAL A 6 15.41 1.75 1.11
C VAL A 6 14.87 1.15 -0.18
N ARG A 7 14.98 1.88 -1.31
CA ARG A 7 14.61 1.38 -2.64
C ARG A 7 15.39 0.12 -2.97
N ASP A 8 16.69 0.11 -2.76
CA ASP A 8 17.54 -1.01 -3.15
C ASP A 8 17.27 -2.25 -2.29
N CYS A 9 17.08 -2.08 -0.98
CA CYS A 9 16.65 -3.18 -0.09
C CYS A 9 15.26 -3.73 -0.47
N LEU A 10 14.26 -2.87 -0.68
CA LEU A 10 12.93 -3.30 -1.14
C LEU A 10 13.00 -4.06 -2.47
N HIS A 11 13.84 -3.59 -3.39
CA HIS A 11 14.02 -4.25 -4.68
C HIS A 11 14.60 -5.66 -4.55
N GLU A 12 15.56 -5.85 -3.65
CA GLU A 12 16.14 -7.16 -3.38
C GLU A 12 15.07 -8.19 -2.99
N GLY A 13 14.12 -7.80 -2.13
CA GLY A 13 12.99 -8.65 -1.76
C GLY A 13 11.99 -8.84 -2.90
N LEU A 14 11.48 -7.75 -3.47
CA LEU A 14 10.43 -7.77 -4.49
C LEU A 14 10.84 -8.51 -5.77
N SER A 15 12.12 -8.39 -6.18
CA SER A 15 12.63 -9.03 -7.40
C SER A 15 12.61 -10.56 -7.33
N ARG A 16 12.70 -11.15 -6.14
CA ARG A 16 12.59 -12.60 -5.92
C ARG A 16 11.20 -13.14 -6.30
N CYS A 17 10.17 -12.29 -6.21
CA CYS A 17 8.81 -12.60 -6.63
C CYS A 17 8.51 -12.16 -8.08
N GLY A 18 9.53 -11.73 -8.84
CA GLY A 18 9.41 -11.35 -10.25
C GLY A 18 8.94 -9.91 -10.50
N PHE A 19 8.90 -9.05 -9.48
CA PHE A 19 8.59 -7.64 -9.69
C PHE A 19 9.70 -6.92 -10.47
N ARG A 20 9.32 -6.20 -11.52
CA ARG A 20 10.23 -5.40 -12.34
C ARG A 20 10.28 -3.96 -11.84
N ARG A 21 11.48 -3.42 -11.67
CA ARG A 21 11.68 -2.07 -11.12
C ARG A 21 11.82 -1.01 -12.20
N ARG A 22 11.21 0.16 -11.98
CA ARG A 22 11.44 1.41 -12.72
C ARG A 22 11.56 2.57 -11.72
N GLY A 23 12.78 3.01 -11.42
CA GLY A 23 13.00 4.06 -10.42
C GLY A 23 12.58 3.60 -9.01
N TYR A 24 11.60 4.28 -8.44
CA TYR A 24 11.01 3.99 -7.10
C TYR A 24 9.70 3.19 -7.18
N GLU A 25 9.47 2.54 -8.32
CA GLU A 25 8.27 1.77 -8.61
C GLU A 25 8.63 0.35 -8.99
N TRP A 26 7.78 -0.59 -8.61
CA TRP A 26 7.86 -2.00 -8.98
C TRP A 26 6.53 -2.47 -9.54
N VAL A 27 6.56 -3.22 -10.63
CA VAL A 27 5.36 -3.73 -11.29
C VAL A 27 5.45 -5.25 -11.43
N TRP A 28 4.33 -5.91 -11.16
CA TRP A 28 4.14 -7.34 -11.39
C TRP A 28 2.77 -7.60 -12.01
N GLU A 29 2.68 -8.60 -12.87
CA GLU A 29 1.47 -8.90 -13.64
C GLU A 29 1.26 -10.40 -13.77
N SER A 30 0.00 -10.81 -13.64
CA SER A 30 -0.51 -12.11 -14.07
C SER A 30 -1.36 -11.95 -15.34
N PRO A 31 -1.97 -13.03 -15.87
CA PRO A 31 -3.01 -12.90 -16.89
C PRO A 31 -4.24 -12.09 -16.44
N GLN A 32 -4.55 -12.03 -15.14
CA GLN A 32 -5.80 -11.45 -14.62
C GLN A 32 -5.61 -10.22 -13.73
N VAL A 33 -4.44 -10.02 -13.13
CA VAL A 33 -4.20 -8.98 -12.11
C VAL A 33 -2.88 -8.26 -12.39
N ARG A 34 -2.86 -6.95 -12.13
CA ARG A 34 -1.63 -6.14 -12.11
C ARG A 34 -1.45 -5.52 -10.72
N TRP A 35 -0.23 -5.60 -10.22
CA TRP A 35 0.22 -4.96 -8.99
C TRP A 35 1.32 -3.95 -9.26
N ARG A 36 1.27 -2.83 -8.54
CA ARG A 36 2.29 -1.80 -8.52
C ARG A 36 2.61 -1.44 -7.07
N VAL A 37 3.89 -1.47 -6.73
CA VAL A 37 4.42 -0.98 -5.45
C VAL A 37 5.18 0.31 -5.73
N PHE A 38 4.99 1.33 -4.90
CA PHE A 38 5.65 2.62 -5.04
C PHE A 38 6.26 3.06 -3.71
N LEU A 39 7.53 3.43 -3.73
CA LEU A 39 8.21 4.05 -2.60
C LEU A 39 8.10 5.58 -2.71
N ASP A 40 7.24 6.18 -1.91
CA ASP A 40 7.06 7.62 -1.84
C ASP A 40 7.99 8.28 -0.80
N ARG A 41 8.26 9.58 -0.98
CA ARG A 41 8.91 10.43 0.01
C ARG A 41 7.86 11.29 0.69
N LEU A 42 7.82 11.24 2.02
CA LEU A 42 6.88 12.07 2.78
C LEU A 42 7.43 13.51 2.96
N PRO A 43 6.54 14.52 3.01
CA PRO A 43 6.93 15.94 2.96
C PRO A 43 7.66 16.46 4.21
N PHE A 44 7.68 15.71 5.32
CA PHE A 44 8.30 16.13 6.57
C PHE A 44 9.17 15.01 7.15
N GLY A 45 10.40 15.34 7.57
CA GLY A 45 11.37 14.40 8.15
C GLY A 45 12.03 13.47 7.14
N ASN A 46 12.98 12.62 7.59
CA ASN A 46 13.56 11.58 6.75
C ASN A 46 12.64 10.34 6.73
N ARG A 47 11.54 10.45 6.00
CA ARG A 47 10.48 9.44 6.01
C ARG A 47 10.05 9.04 4.61
N VAL A 48 9.68 7.77 4.51
CA VAL A 48 9.20 7.14 3.27
C VAL A 48 7.86 6.46 3.52
N ALA A 49 7.11 6.21 2.45
CA ALA A 49 5.90 5.38 2.50
C ALA A 49 5.96 4.35 1.38
N VAL A 50 5.47 3.14 1.65
CA VAL A 50 5.34 2.10 0.62
C VAL A 50 3.86 1.95 0.30
N GLU A 51 3.49 2.43 -0.88
CA GLU A 51 2.13 2.41 -1.37
C GLU A 51 1.96 1.23 -2.33
N VAL A 52 0.82 0.57 -2.23
CA VAL A 52 0.46 -0.59 -3.05
C VAL A 52 -0.77 -0.23 -3.85
N PHE A 53 -0.71 -0.52 -5.13
CA PHE A 53 -1.78 -0.32 -6.08
C PHE A 53 -2.04 -1.61 -6.85
N GLY A 54 -3.30 -1.88 -7.16
CA GLY A 54 -3.63 -3.04 -7.98
C GLY A 54 -5.03 -3.02 -8.56
N GLY A 55 -5.30 -4.02 -9.39
CA GLY A 55 -6.58 -4.19 -10.06
C GLY A 55 -6.55 -5.32 -11.09
N LEU A 56 -7.72 -5.56 -11.68
CA LEU A 56 -7.87 -6.52 -12.78
C LEU A 56 -7.16 -6.02 -14.04
N ARG A 57 -6.65 -6.96 -14.84
CA ARG A 57 -5.87 -6.68 -16.05
C ARG A 57 -6.72 -6.40 -17.29
N ASP A 58 -7.97 -6.86 -17.33
CA ASP A 58 -8.83 -6.78 -18.53
C ASP A 58 -8.84 -5.39 -19.17
N GLU A 59 -8.80 -5.38 -20.51
CA GLU A 59 -8.41 -4.26 -21.38
C GLU A 59 -9.24 -2.98 -21.13
N GLY A 60 -10.51 -3.10 -20.73
CA GLY A 60 -11.35 -1.93 -20.40
C GLY A 60 -11.01 -1.22 -19.09
N PHE A 61 -10.25 -1.86 -18.18
CA PHE A 61 -9.92 -1.31 -16.86
C PHE A 61 -8.53 -0.69 -16.77
N MET A 62 -7.66 -0.94 -17.76
CA MET A 62 -6.24 -0.52 -17.74
C MET A 62 -5.81 0.28 -18.97
N ASP A 63 -6.56 0.29 -20.09
CA ASP A 63 -6.18 0.99 -21.33
C ASP A 63 -6.25 2.53 -21.25
N GLY A 64 -6.95 3.08 -20.24
CA GLY A 64 -6.88 4.50 -19.88
C GLY A 64 -5.80 4.85 -18.85
N TYR A 65 -5.05 3.87 -18.35
CA TYR A 65 -4.36 3.95 -17.05
C TYR A 65 -2.83 3.97 -17.13
N HIS A 66 -2.27 4.05 -18.33
CA HIS A 66 -0.83 4.14 -18.59
C HIS A 66 -0.19 5.48 -18.14
N THR A 67 -1.00 6.49 -17.79
CA THR A 67 -0.57 7.85 -17.41
C THR A 67 -0.81 8.20 -15.95
N LEU A 68 -1.31 7.28 -15.12
CA LEU A 68 -1.89 7.67 -13.84
C LEU A 68 -0.85 7.65 -12.70
N THR A 69 -0.69 8.83 -12.10
CA THR A 69 0.07 9.09 -10.89
C THR A 69 -0.87 9.03 -9.69
N GLY A 70 -0.55 8.21 -8.68
CA GLY A 70 -1.00 8.30 -7.28
C GLY A 70 -2.51 8.25 -6.92
N SER A 71 -3.44 8.43 -7.86
CA SER A 71 -4.86 8.68 -7.56
C SER A 71 -5.82 8.13 -8.61
N SER A 72 -5.49 7.02 -9.27
CA SER A 72 -6.38 6.45 -10.29
C SER A 72 -6.28 4.95 -10.43
N PHE A 73 -5.61 4.31 -9.46
CA PHE A 73 -5.65 2.86 -9.34
C PHE A 73 -6.88 2.48 -8.52
N PRO A 74 -7.59 1.44 -8.93
CA PRO A 74 -8.84 1.09 -8.30
C PRO A 74 -8.68 0.45 -6.91
N LEU A 75 -7.56 -0.23 -6.66
CA LEU A 75 -7.10 -0.57 -5.32
C LEU A 75 -5.91 0.32 -4.95
N ARG A 76 -5.97 0.93 -3.77
CA ARG A 76 -4.85 1.60 -3.13
C ARG A 76 -4.78 1.17 -1.67
N ALA A 77 -3.62 0.69 -1.24
CA ALA A 77 -3.36 0.32 0.14
C ALA A 77 -2.00 0.85 0.61
N ASP A 78 -1.93 1.24 1.88
CA ASP A 78 -0.67 1.40 2.58
C ASP A 78 -0.13 0.00 2.90
N ALA A 79 1.12 -0.32 2.52
CA ALA A 79 1.70 -1.62 2.81
C ALA A 79 1.76 -1.91 4.33
N GLY A 80 1.81 -0.88 5.17
CA GLY A 80 1.74 -1.03 6.63
C GLY A 80 0.37 -1.49 7.15
N ALA A 81 -0.68 -1.38 6.33
CA ALA A 81 -2.03 -1.87 6.65
C ALA A 81 -2.31 -3.29 6.12
N LEU A 82 -1.40 -3.84 5.29
CA LEU A 82 -1.53 -5.19 4.76
C LEU A 82 -1.12 -6.23 5.80
N ARG A 83 -1.78 -7.39 5.77
CA ARG A 83 -1.42 -8.55 6.61
C ARG A 83 -0.23 -9.29 5.99
N LEU A 84 0.94 -8.68 6.12
CA LEU A 84 2.19 -9.28 5.66
C LEU A 84 2.72 -10.26 6.73
N ASN A 85 3.30 -11.37 6.29
CA ASN A 85 3.93 -12.35 7.18
C ASN A 85 5.35 -11.89 7.59
N THR A 86 5.42 -10.77 8.31
CA THR A 86 6.66 -10.15 8.79
C THR A 86 6.45 -9.71 10.23
N GLN A 87 7.49 -9.82 11.05
CA GLN A 87 7.46 -9.36 12.44
C GLN A 87 7.66 -7.84 12.54
N GLU A 88 8.07 -7.22 11.44
CA GLU A 88 8.48 -5.83 11.38
C GLU A 88 7.29 -4.92 11.05
N SER A 89 7.05 -3.92 11.90
CA SER A 89 6.07 -2.87 11.61
C SER A 89 6.63 -1.90 10.57
N LEU A 90 6.06 -1.91 9.36
CA LEU A 90 6.45 -1.00 8.29
C LEU A 90 6.30 0.46 8.70
N HIS A 91 5.27 0.78 9.48
CA HIS A 91 5.06 2.12 10.00
C HIS A 91 6.24 2.62 10.82
N THR A 92 6.91 1.76 11.59
CA THR A 92 8.11 2.12 12.36
C THR A 92 9.36 2.18 11.47
N LEU A 93 9.51 1.24 10.53
CA LEU A 93 10.66 1.18 9.62
C LEU A 93 10.75 2.43 8.72
N CYS A 94 9.61 2.99 8.34
CA CYS A 94 9.49 4.16 7.46
C CYS A 94 10.01 5.48 8.04
N PHE A 95 10.30 5.55 9.35
CA PHE A 95 10.98 6.69 9.99
C PHE A 95 12.49 6.42 10.01
N LEU A 96 13.20 6.89 8.98
CA LEU A 96 14.58 6.48 8.70
C LEU A 96 15.62 7.13 9.61
N ASP A 97 15.24 8.18 10.33
CA ASP A 97 16.04 8.94 11.29
C ASP A 97 15.61 8.70 12.75
N GLN A 98 14.58 7.89 12.99
CA GLN A 98 14.05 7.64 14.33
C GLN A 98 14.25 6.18 14.78
N GLY A 99 14.52 6.03 16.08
CA GLY A 99 14.65 4.75 16.78
C GLY A 99 16.10 4.26 16.93
N GLU A 100 16.28 3.22 17.74
CA GLU A 100 17.58 2.61 18.05
C GLU A 100 18.08 1.63 16.97
N MET A 101 17.35 1.47 15.86
CA MET A 101 17.68 0.53 14.81
C MET A 101 18.77 1.07 13.88
N SER A 102 19.88 0.34 13.75
CA SER A 102 20.96 0.68 12.81
C SER A 102 20.48 0.60 11.35
N ASP A 103 21.20 1.28 10.46
CA ASP A 103 20.90 1.30 9.03
C ASP A 103 21.00 -0.09 8.40
N GLU A 104 21.94 -0.93 8.84
CA GLU A 104 22.08 -2.31 8.35
C GLU A 104 20.87 -3.16 8.73
N ARG A 105 20.44 -3.11 10.00
CA ARG A 105 19.26 -3.85 10.47
C ARG A 105 18.01 -3.36 9.78
N ARG A 106 17.90 -2.05 9.55
CA ARG A 106 16.78 -1.46 8.81
C ARG A 106 16.77 -1.88 7.35
N GLY A 107 17.94 -1.97 6.71
CA GLY A 107 18.10 -2.49 5.36
C GLY A 107 17.63 -3.95 5.24
N GLN A 108 18.08 -4.81 6.15
CA GLN A 108 17.62 -6.22 6.20
C GLN A 108 16.11 -6.33 6.39
N ALA A 109 15.54 -5.51 7.27
CA ALA A 109 14.10 -5.45 7.49
C ALA A 109 13.34 -5.03 6.21
N PHE A 110 13.84 -4.02 5.47
CA PHE A 110 13.24 -3.63 4.19
C PHE A 110 13.35 -4.72 3.12
N THR A 111 14.46 -5.47 3.09
CA THR A 111 14.57 -6.63 2.18
C THR A 111 13.55 -7.71 2.54
N HIS A 112 13.36 -8.02 3.82
CA HIS A 112 12.36 -8.99 4.28
C HIS A 112 10.94 -8.52 3.92
N VAL A 113 10.60 -7.28 4.26
CA VAL A 113 9.33 -6.65 3.88
C VAL A 113 9.10 -6.75 2.38
N GLY A 114 10.12 -6.46 1.56
CA GLY A 114 10.01 -6.53 0.10
C GLY A 114 9.63 -7.94 -0.37
N GLY A 115 10.22 -8.98 0.24
CA GLY A 115 9.87 -10.38 -0.03
C GLY A 115 8.44 -10.71 0.42
N ALA A 116 8.08 -10.41 1.66
CA ALA A 116 6.75 -10.66 2.21
C ALA A 116 5.64 -9.93 1.43
N LEU A 117 5.91 -8.69 1.00
CA LEU A 117 5.02 -7.93 0.13
C LEU A 117 4.90 -8.58 -1.26
N GLY A 118 6.02 -9.03 -1.83
CA GLY A 118 6.02 -9.74 -3.10
C GLY A 118 5.20 -11.03 -3.05
N GLU A 119 5.39 -11.86 -2.02
CA GLU A 119 4.64 -13.09 -1.80
C GLU A 119 3.15 -12.82 -1.60
N TYR A 120 2.81 -11.84 -0.75
CA TYR A 120 1.43 -11.46 -0.50
C TYR A 120 0.72 -11.04 -1.80
N LEU A 121 1.35 -10.18 -2.60
CA LEU A 121 0.72 -9.65 -3.83
C LEU A 121 0.67 -10.69 -4.95
N THR A 122 1.71 -11.51 -5.13
CA THR A 122 1.69 -12.57 -6.14
C THR A 122 0.74 -13.71 -5.76
N GLY A 123 0.46 -13.93 -4.48
CA GLY A 123 -0.63 -14.80 -4.02
C GLY A 123 -2.02 -14.34 -4.48
N LEU A 124 -2.20 -13.04 -4.69
CA LEU A 124 -3.42 -12.42 -5.24
C LEU A 124 -3.32 -12.27 -6.76
N SER A 125 -2.99 -13.36 -7.44
CA SER A 125 -2.73 -13.38 -8.89
C SER A 125 -3.97 -13.61 -9.77
N SER A 126 -5.10 -14.00 -9.18
CA SER A 126 -6.36 -14.24 -9.89
C SER A 126 -7.45 -13.31 -9.40
N THR A 127 -8.48 -13.15 -10.23
CA THR A 127 -9.71 -12.43 -9.88
C THR A 127 -10.35 -13.04 -8.64
N GLU A 128 -10.41 -14.37 -8.59
CA GLU A 128 -10.94 -15.16 -7.47
C GLU A 128 -10.26 -14.81 -6.14
N ALA A 129 -8.92 -14.93 -6.09
CA ALA A 129 -8.14 -14.67 -4.90
C ALA A 129 -8.27 -13.21 -4.44
N LEU A 130 -8.40 -12.28 -5.38
CA LEU A 130 -8.61 -10.87 -5.10
C LEU A 130 -9.99 -10.62 -4.47
N ILE A 131 -11.04 -11.28 -4.96
CA ILE A 131 -12.41 -11.21 -4.40
C ILE A 131 -12.44 -11.78 -2.99
N GLU A 132 -11.88 -12.97 -2.77
CA GLU A 132 -11.82 -13.60 -1.45
C GLU A 132 -11.05 -12.73 -0.44
N SER A 133 -9.88 -12.21 -0.84
CA SER A 133 -9.07 -11.31 -0.01
C SER A 133 -9.79 -10.00 0.30
N TYR A 134 -10.59 -9.50 -0.66
CA TYR A 134 -11.46 -8.34 -0.45
C TYR A 134 -12.59 -8.64 0.55
N ALA A 135 -13.29 -9.77 0.41
CA ALA A 135 -14.35 -10.21 1.31
C ALA A 135 -13.87 -10.33 2.77
N LEU A 136 -12.66 -10.86 2.96
CA LEU A 136 -12.02 -10.99 4.27
C LEU A 136 -11.52 -9.66 4.85
N GLY A 137 -11.59 -8.58 4.07
CA GLY A 137 -11.08 -7.27 4.45
C GLY A 137 -9.55 -7.25 4.60
N HIS A 138 -8.82 -8.13 3.90
CA HIS A 138 -7.36 -8.12 3.92
C HIS A 138 -6.80 -6.98 3.05
N LEU A 139 -7.54 -6.58 2.02
CA LEU A 139 -7.25 -5.42 1.18
C LEU A 139 -7.74 -4.10 1.80
N ARG A 140 -7.67 -3.97 3.14
CA ARG A 140 -8.02 -2.75 3.89
C ARG A 140 -7.01 -1.64 3.62
N GLY A 141 -7.14 -1.03 2.46
CA GLY A 141 -6.47 0.19 2.05
C GLY A 141 -7.47 1.33 1.92
N ARG A 142 -6.99 2.57 2.02
CA ARG A 142 -7.80 3.75 1.72
C ARG A 142 -8.16 3.69 0.22
N PHE A 143 -9.32 3.15 -0.14
CA PHE A 143 -9.88 3.24 -1.50
C PHE A 143 -10.05 4.72 -1.83
N SER A 144 -9.02 5.28 -2.45
CA SER A 144 -9.04 6.63 -2.91
C SER A 144 -8.90 6.56 -4.42
N VAL A 145 -10.04 6.84 -5.04
CA VAL A 145 -10.20 7.25 -6.44
C VAL A 145 -10.37 6.11 -7.47
N ASN A 146 -11.44 5.34 -7.30
CA ASN A 146 -12.53 5.13 -8.27
C ASN A 146 -13.48 4.07 -7.68
N GLY A 147 -14.75 4.43 -7.43
CA GLY A 147 -15.74 3.51 -6.84
C GLY A 147 -16.02 2.29 -7.72
N LEU A 148 -15.72 2.36 -9.02
CA LEU A 148 -16.06 1.35 -10.01
C LEU A 148 -15.57 -0.07 -9.66
N LEU A 149 -14.30 -0.24 -9.26
CA LEU A 149 -13.82 -1.58 -8.91
C LEU A 149 -14.43 -2.07 -7.60
N ARG A 150 -14.59 -1.18 -6.61
CA ARG A 150 -15.28 -1.53 -5.37
C ARG A 150 -16.71 -2.00 -5.66
N ASP A 151 -17.42 -1.29 -6.53
CA ASP A 151 -18.80 -1.61 -6.90
C ASP A 151 -18.85 -2.94 -7.68
N MET A 152 -17.87 -3.21 -8.57
CA MET A 152 -17.73 -4.50 -9.24
C MET A 152 -17.44 -5.64 -8.25
N LEU A 153 -16.49 -5.45 -7.32
CA LEU A 153 -16.17 -6.44 -6.30
C LEU A 153 -17.39 -6.68 -5.40
N ASN A 154 -18.08 -5.65 -4.97
CA ASN A 154 -19.32 -5.77 -4.20
C ASN A 154 -20.40 -6.54 -4.97
N ALA A 155 -20.60 -6.24 -6.25
CA ALA A 155 -21.55 -6.97 -7.09
C ALA A 155 -21.18 -8.45 -7.24
N GLU A 156 -19.89 -8.75 -7.28
CA GLU A 156 -19.38 -10.13 -7.31
C GLU A 156 -19.57 -10.85 -5.98
N LEU A 157 -19.32 -10.17 -4.85
CA LEU A 157 -19.60 -10.71 -3.51
C LEU A 157 -21.07 -11.03 -3.33
N VAL A 158 -21.98 -10.13 -3.75
CA VAL A 158 -23.43 -10.36 -3.73
C VAL A 158 -23.81 -11.57 -4.59
N ARG A 159 -23.24 -11.70 -5.80
CA ARG A 159 -23.51 -12.86 -6.67
C ARG A 159 -23.05 -14.18 -6.07
N ARG A 160 -22.09 -14.16 -5.14
CA ARG A 160 -21.50 -15.32 -4.47
C ARG A 160 -22.02 -15.56 -3.05
N ASP A 161 -22.97 -14.76 -2.59
CA ASP A 161 -23.46 -14.77 -1.20
C ASP A 161 -22.34 -14.60 -0.16
N LEU A 162 -21.37 -13.74 -0.47
CA LEU A 162 -20.25 -13.41 0.40
C LEU A 162 -20.47 -12.06 1.11
N PRO A 163 -19.97 -11.90 2.35
CA PRO A 163 -20.14 -10.65 3.10
C PRO A 163 -19.40 -9.50 2.43
N ILE A 164 -20.10 -8.37 2.24
CA ILE A 164 -19.46 -7.11 1.86
C ILE A 164 -18.71 -6.57 3.09
N PRO A 165 -17.39 -6.32 2.98
CA PRO A 165 -16.65 -5.73 4.09
C PRO A 165 -17.22 -4.32 4.41
N PRO A 166 -17.38 -3.96 5.70
CA PRO A 166 -17.88 -2.63 6.06
C PRO A 166 -16.97 -1.55 5.46
N ASP A 167 -17.56 -0.47 4.92
CA ASP A 167 -16.83 0.65 4.32
C ASP A 167 -15.76 1.18 5.29
N GLY A 168 -14.50 0.81 5.03
CA GLY A 168 -13.36 1.17 5.85
C GLY A 168 -12.91 2.60 5.59
N LEU A 169 -13.24 3.50 6.53
CA LEU A 169 -12.77 4.88 6.69
C LEU A 169 -13.04 5.83 5.51
N LYS A 170 -13.70 6.97 5.83
CA LYS A 170 -13.86 8.12 4.93
C LYS A 170 -12.54 8.41 4.21
N PRO A 171 -12.56 8.73 2.90
CA PRO A 171 -11.36 9.11 2.17
C PRO A 171 -10.63 10.21 2.93
N TRP A 172 -9.35 9.99 3.23
CA TRP A 172 -8.51 11.03 3.82
C TRP A 172 -8.47 12.21 2.85
N LYS A 173 -9.12 13.31 3.22
CA LYS A 173 -8.84 14.60 2.59
C LYS A 173 -7.36 14.87 2.84
N ARG A 174 -6.57 15.07 1.78
CA ARG A 174 -5.31 15.79 1.92
C ARG A 174 -5.62 17.03 2.78
N PRO A 175 -4.92 17.30 3.89
CA PRO A 175 -4.99 18.60 4.50
C PRO A 175 -4.41 19.58 3.48
N GLY A 176 -5.28 20.08 2.60
CA GLY A 176 -4.99 21.21 1.76
C GLY A 176 -4.89 22.40 2.68
N SER A 177 -3.69 22.99 2.78
CA SER A 177 -3.39 24.43 2.90
C SER A 177 -4.30 25.35 3.75
N GLY A 178 -5.09 24.80 4.67
CA GLY A 178 -5.84 25.52 5.68
C GLY A 178 -5.10 25.32 7.00
N GLN A 179 -4.72 26.42 7.64
CA GLN A 179 -4.10 26.44 8.96
C GLN A 179 -4.80 25.45 9.90
N VAL A 180 -4.12 24.36 10.22
CA VAL A 180 -4.52 23.51 11.34
C VAL A 180 -4.16 24.29 12.59
N LYS A 181 -5.17 24.90 13.25
CA LYS A 181 -5.03 25.27 14.66
C LYS A 181 -4.90 23.96 15.43
N LEU A 182 -3.69 23.69 15.91
CA LEU A 182 -3.46 22.62 16.88
C LEU A 182 -4.34 22.90 18.11
N PRO A 183 -5.00 21.88 18.68
CA PRO A 183 -5.68 22.05 19.96
C PRO A 183 -4.64 22.39 21.03
N VAL A 184 -4.82 23.53 21.69
CA VAL A 184 -4.09 23.89 22.90
C VAL A 184 -4.49 22.86 23.96
N ILE A 185 -3.56 21.98 24.32
CA ILE A 185 -3.70 21.14 25.50
C ILE A 185 -3.48 22.06 26.70
N LEU A 186 -4.57 22.47 27.34
CA LEU A 186 -4.51 23.07 28.67
C LEU A 186 -4.10 21.94 29.63
N MET A 187 -2.86 21.99 30.11
CA MET A 187 -2.46 21.26 31.31
C MET A 187 -3.31 21.80 32.46
N PRO A 188 -3.95 20.95 33.29
CA PRO A 188 -4.54 21.43 34.52
C PRO A 188 -3.41 21.88 35.46
N ASP A 189 -3.47 23.14 35.88
CA ASP A 189 -2.64 23.66 36.96
C ASP A 189 -2.81 22.77 38.19
N GLY A 190 -1.68 22.45 38.82
CA GLY A 190 -1.50 21.25 39.63
C GLY A 190 -2.36 21.10 40.89
N VAL A 191 -2.32 19.86 41.39
CA VAL A 191 -2.32 19.48 42.82
C VAL A 191 -1.49 18.20 42.93
#